data_AF-W2T2G6-F1
#
_entry.id   AF-W2T2G6-F1
#
_cell.length_a   1.000
_cell.length_b   1.000
_cell.length_c   1.000
_cell.angle_alpha   90.00
_cell.angle_beta   90.00
_cell.angle_gamma   90.00
#
_symmetry.space_group_name_H-M   'P 1'
#
loop_
_entity.id
_entity.type
_entity.pdbx_description
1 polymer ?
#
loop_
_entity_poly.entity_id
_entity_poly.type
_entity_poly.pdbx_seq_one_letter_code
_entity_poly.pdbx_strand_id
1 'polypeptide(L)'
;METASWSKYLSCLESWLKHLSQQEDNQKAIVRIIVAVVDAFHFEVADGDETVNEERSNDLRISVRDKLNKEILPRLTKCINGKSAELGVHRKARTATTKQYNEDDDIQRAPVALATVKLLQKVPDSIRSQYLHGVVLKLCSLMISRSMNVRETARKVTVQVCECLGPRYLSVIIKEMKLIMNKGFQVHVMIYTAHTLLAAMRDVLKPGDMDACLDDILDIIVQEQFTAVAEEKEVGEIKAEVSEAKKNPTPGTLLLLGRFVSPSAVGFFLNRFMLVLENFYFYNHNYEYS
;
A
#
# COMPACT_ATOMS: atom_id res chain seq x y z
N MET A 1 -17.69 13.44 25.35
CA MET A 1 -16.80 12.28 25.54
C MET A 1 -15.59 12.78 26.28
N GLU A 2 -15.31 12.27 27.48
CA GLU A 2 -14.12 12.65 28.24
C GLU A 2 -12.87 12.14 27.51
N THR A 3 -11.97 13.05 27.14
CA THR A 3 -10.70 12.73 26.49
C THR A 3 -9.71 12.20 27.54
N ALA A 4 -9.12 11.04 27.29
CA ALA A 4 -8.14 10.44 28.20
C ALA A 4 -6.85 11.29 28.26
N SER A 5 -6.23 11.40 29.43
CA SER A 5 -4.91 12.03 29.55
C SER A 5 -3.85 11.24 28.77
N TRP A 6 -2.79 11.92 28.30
CA TRP A 6 -1.68 11.31 27.56
C TRP A 6 -1.11 10.06 28.26
N SER A 7 -0.93 10.12 29.58
CA SER A 7 -0.45 9.00 30.39
C SER A 7 -1.37 7.77 30.32
N LYS A 8 -2.68 7.96 30.47
CA LYS A 8 -3.68 6.88 30.41
C LYS A 8 -3.81 6.30 29.00
N TYR A 9 -3.78 7.17 28.00
CA TYR A 9 -3.78 6.77 26.59
C TYR A 9 -2.56 5.90 26.26
N LEU A 10 -1.37 6.37 26.65
CA LEU A 10 -0.11 5.70 26.40
C LEU A 10 -0.07 4.33 27.07
N SER A 11 -0.42 4.24 28.37
CA SER A 11 -0.44 2.96 29.08
C SER A 11 -1.41 1.95 28.46
N CYS A 12 -2.58 2.42 27.98
CA CYS A 12 -3.53 1.59 27.26
C CYS A 12 -2.90 1.05 25.97
N LEU A 13 -2.37 1.93 25.12
CA LEU A 13 -1.76 1.55 23.84
C LEU A 13 -0.55 0.62 24.02
N GLU A 14 0.32 0.90 24.99
CA GLU A 14 1.50 0.07 25.29
C GLU A 14 1.14 -1.34 25.76
N SER A 15 0.09 -1.45 26.59
CA SER A 15 -0.46 -2.73 27.05
C SER A 15 -0.97 -3.55 25.87
N TRP A 16 -1.83 -2.99 25.01
CA TRP A 16 -2.35 -3.70 23.84
C TRP A 16 -1.27 -4.05 22.82
N LEU A 17 -0.29 -3.18 22.60
CA LEU A 17 0.88 -3.48 21.77
C LEU A 17 1.74 -4.62 22.36
N LYS A 18 1.75 -4.78 23.69
CA LYS A 18 2.45 -5.89 24.36
C LYS A 18 1.69 -7.21 24.13
N HIS A 19 0.38 -7.22 24.33
CA HIS A 19 -0.48 -8.38 24.05
C HIS A 19 -0.39 -8.83 22.57
N LEU A 20 -0.30 -7.87 21.62
CA LEU A 20 -0.08 -8.17 20.20
C LEU A 20 1.30 -8.84 19.96
N SER A 21 2.34 -8.40 20.67
CA SER A 21 3.69 -8.96 20.53
C SER A 21 3.85 -10.35 21.16
N GLN A 22 3.01 -10.69 22.14
CA GLN A 22 3.07 -11.96 22.88
C GLN A 22 2.27 -13.09 22.24
N GLN A 23 1.59 -12.84 21.12
CA GLN A 23 0.76 -13.83 20.40
C GLN A 23 -0.25 -14.58 21.29
N GLU A 24 -0.93 -13.84 22.17
CA GLU A 24 -2.04 -14.38 22.98
C GLU A 24 -3.27 -14.76 22.15
N ASP A 25 -4.14 -15.61 22.72
CA ASP A 25 -5.45 -15.92 22.16
C ASP A 25 -6.25 -14.63 21.85
N ASN A 26 -6.96 -14.58 20.72
CA ASN A 26 -7.74 -13.43 20.22
C ASN A 26 -6.97 -12.26 19.57
N GLN A 27 -5.89 -12.54 18.83
CA GLN A 27 -5.16 -11.54 18.02
C GLN A 27 -6.06 -10.60 17.19
N LYS A 28 -7.16 -11.11 16.61
CA LYS A 28 -8.13 -10.30 15.85
C LYS A 28 -8.83 -9.24 16.70
N ALA A 29 -9.16 -9.57 17.95
CA ALA A 29 -9.77 -8.61 18.88
C ALA A 29 -8.73 -7.56 19.31
N ILE A 30 -7.50 -7.99 19.60
CA ILE A 30 -6.38 -7.11 19.96
C ILE A 30 -6.11 -6.10 18.84
N VAL A 31 -6.03 -6.54 17.58
CA VAL A 31 -5.84 -5.64 16.43
C VAL A 31 -6.98 -4.63 16.32
N ARG A 32 -8.24 -5.05 16.49
CA ARG A 32 -9.40 -4.13 16.47
C ARG A 32 -9.32 -3.09 17.58
N ILE A 33 -8.88 -3.48 18.77
CA ILE A 33 -8.70 -2.55 19.89
C ILE A 33 -7.58 -1.56 19.57
N ILE A 34 -6.43 -2.01 19.05
CA ILE A 34 -5.33 -1.13 18.66
C ILE A 34 -5.79 -0.12 17.60
N VAL A 35 -6.53 -0.57 16.57
CA VAL A 35 -7.10 0.31 15.55
C VAL A 35 -8.01 1.36 16.19
N ALA A 36 -8.92 0.95 17.09
CA ALA A 36 -9.83 1.87 17.76
C ALA A 36 -9.12 2.87 18.68
N VAL A 37 -8.09 2.44 19.42
CA VAL A 37 -7.28 3.31 20.28
C VAL A 37 -6.52 4.33 19.42
N VAL A 38 -5.91 3.89 18.32
CA VAL A 38 -5.20 4.78 17.40
C VAL A 38 -6.14 5.76 16.70
N ASP A 39 -7.34 5.33 16.31
CA ASP A 39 -8.38 6.21 15.75
C ASP A 39 -8.85 7.27 16.77
N ALA A 40 -8.75 7.00 18.07
CA ALA A 40 -9.07 7.94 19.14
C ALA A 40 -7.90 8.89 19.53
N PHE A 41 -6.79 8.86 18.78
CA PHE A 41 -5.67 9.78 18.99
C PHE A 41 -6.09 11.22 18.71
N HIS A 42 -5.99 12.07 19.73
CA HIS A 42 -6.47 13.46 19.73
C HIS A 42 -5.42 14.46 20.23
N PHE A 43 -4.17 14.01 20.44
CA PHE A 43 -3.10 14.88 20.94
C PHE A 43 -2.45 15.65 19.80
N GLU A 44 -2.20 16.93 20.01
CA GLU A 44 -1.43 17.76 19.08
C GLU A 44 0.06 17.41 19.18
N VAL A 45 0.73 17.36 18.03
CA VAL A 45 2.16 17.03 17.91
C VAL A 45 2.85 18.27 17.35
N ALA A 46 3.90 18.74 18.04
CA ALA A 46 4.62 19.94 17.61
C ALA A 46 5.34 19.72 16.27
N ASP A 47 5.15 20.65 15.33
CA ASP A 47 6.03 20.82 14.18
C ASP A 47 7.38 21.37 14.63
N GLY A 48 8.44 21.03 13.90
CA GLY A 48 9.83 21.34 14.28
C GLY A 48 10.18 22.83 14.34
N ASP A 49 9.22 23.73 14.09
CA ASP A 49 9.43 25.17 13.88
C ASP A 49 8.48 26.08 14.68
N GLU A 50 7.70 25.55 15.63
CA GLU A 50 6.84 26.42 16.46
C GLU A 50 7.66 27.20 17.49
N THR A 51 8.09 28.39 17.09
CA THR A 51 8.51 29.45 18.01
C THR A 51 7.27 30.19 18.55
N VAL A 52 7.20 30.24 19.88
CA VAL A 52 6.49 31.22 20.74
C VAL A 52 5.09 30.87 21.30
N ASN A 53 5.01 31.03 22.64
CA ASN A 53 3.86 31.19 23.55
C ASN A 53 3.04 29.97 23.99
N GLU A 54 3.65 29.10 24.81
CA GLU A 54 3.09 28.44 26.02
C GLU A 54 4.03 27.30 26.46
N GLU A 55 4.95 27.56 27.40
CA GLU A 55 6.02 26.62 27.81
C GLU A 55 5.50 25.22 28.20
N ARG A 56 4.37 25.15 28.90
CA ARG A 56 3.81 23.88 29.39
C ARG A 56 3.08 23.05 28.32
N SER A 57 2.54 23.71 27.29
CA SER A 57 1.87 23.05 26.17
C SER A 57 2.91 22.45 25.21
N ASN A 58 4.01 23.18 24.99
CA ASN A 58 5.14 22.71 24.20
C ASN A 58 5.85 21.50 24.80
N ASP A 59 6.05 21.45 26.12
CA ASP A 59 6.66 20.29 26.80
C ASP A 59 5.86 18.99 26.58
N LEU A 60 4.53 19.07 26.64
CA LEU A 60 3.66 17.92 26.39
C LEU A 60 3.72 17.50 24.91
N ARG A 61 3.65 18.45 23.97
CA ARG A 61 3.74 18.18 22.52
C ARG A 61 5.08 17.56 22.12
N ILE A 62 6.18 18.03 22.69
CA ILE A 62 7.53 17.47 22.49
C ILE A 62 7.61 16.07 23.10
N SER A 63 7.11 15.87 24.33
CA SER A 63 7.08 14.56 24.97
C SER A 63 6.26 13.53 24.18
N VAL A 64 5.10 13.93 23.66
CA VAL A 64 4.24 13.10 22.80
C VAL A 64 4.99 12.72 21.51
N ARG A 65 5.62 13.68 20.83
CA ARG A 65 6.42 13.46 19.62
C ARG A 65 7.56 12.48 19.85
N ASP A 66 8.34 12.70 20.91
CA ASP A 66 9.50 11.89 21.22
C ASP A 66 9.11 10.43 21.49
N LYS A 67 8.03 10.21 22.25
CA LYS A 67 7.55 8.87 22.56
C LYS A 67 6.89 8.19 21.37
N LEU A 68 6.16 8.93 20.54
CA LEU A 68 5.64 8.44 19.26
C LEU A 68 6.78 7.94 18.36
N ASN A 69 7.83 8.74 18.21
CA ASN A 69 8.91 8.43 17.28
C ASN A 69 9.87 7.35 17.81
N LYS A 70 10.18 7.36 19.11
CA LYS A 70 11.15 6.41 19.72
C LYS A 70 10.54 5.07 20.09
N GLU A 71 9.25 5.02 20.44
CA GLU A 71 8.64 3.81 21.02
C GLU A 71 7.43 3.30 20.23
N ILE A 72 6.44 4.16 19.95
CA ILE A 72 5.15 3.69 19.37
C ILE A 72 5.30 3.32 17.89
N LEU A 73 5.84 4.22 17.06
CA LEU A 73 5.97 4.00 15.61
C LEU A 73 6.91 2.83 15.28
N PRO A 74 8.07 2.65 15.95
CA PRO A 74 8.90 1.46 15.77
C PRO A 74 8.18 0.17 16.17
N ARG A 75 7.39 0.17 17.25
CA ARG A 75 6.60 -1.00 17.66
C ARG A 75 5.49 -1.33 16.68
N LEU A 76 4.75 -0.34 16.20
CA LEU A 76 3.73 -0.51 15.16
C LEU A 76 4.35 -1.04 13.87
N THR A 77 5.48 -0.48 13.45
CA THR A 77 6.23 -0.96 12.28
C THR A 77 6.72 -2.39 12.47
N LYS A 78 7.21 -2.75 13.66
CA LYS A 78 7.58 -4.13 14.01
C LYS A 78 6.38 -5.07 13.97
N CYS A 79 5.22 -4.65 14.45
CA CYS A 79 3.98 -5.42 14.40
C CYS A 79 3.51 -5.65 12.94
N ILE A 80 3.57 -4.61 12.11
CA ILE A 80 3.29 -4.66 10.68
C ILE A 80 4.25 -5.62 9.97
N ASN A 81 5.54 -5.58 10.31
CA ASN A 81 6.57 -6.42 9.70
C ASN A 81 6.51 -7.88 10.17
N GLY A 82 6.11 -8.14 11.42
CA GLY A 82 6.16 -9.44 12.07
C GLY A 82 7.59 -10.01 12.13
N LYS A 83 7.73 -11.33 12.36
CA LYS A 83 9.03 -12.04 12.18
C LYS A 83 9.38 -12.29 10.71
N SER A 84 8.66 -11.65 9.78
CA SER A 84 8.82 -11.89 8.34
C SER A 84 10.18 -11.40 7.81
N ALA A 85 10.83 -10.46 8.52
CA ALA A 85 12.19 -10.01 8.22
C ALA A 85 13.25 -11.07 8.56
N GLU A 86 13.04 -11.88 9.59
CA GLU A 86 13.99 -12.95 10.00
C GLU A 86 13.83 -14.21 9.13
N LEU A 87 12.65 -14.44 8.54
CA LEU A 87 12.33 -15.64 7.77
C LEU A 87 12.66 -15.55 6.27
N GLY A 88 13.06 -14.37 5.77
CA GLY A 88 13.52 -14.19 4.39
C GLY A 88 14.79 -15.00 4.08
N VAL A 89 15.63 -15.26 5.09
CA VAL A 89 16.91 -15.99 4.94
C VAL A 89 16.73 -17.51 5.10
N HIS A 90 15.75 -17.97 5.88
CA HIS A 90 15.54 -19.40 6.17
C HIS A 90 14.34 -20.05 5.45
N ARG A 91 13.77 -19.43 4.40
CA ARG A 91 12.65 -20.02 3.63
C ARG A 91 13.02 -21.33 2.91
N LYS A 92 14.32 -21.65 2.76
CA LYS A 92 14.80 -22.91 2.15
C LYS A 92 14.93 -24.09 3.12
N ALA A 93 14.80 -23.88 4.44
CA ALA A 93 14.86 -24.95 5.43
C ALA A 93 13.45 -25.20 6.00
N ARG A 94 12.72 -26.15 5.42
CA ARG A 94 11.47 -26.65 5.98
C ARG A 94 11.77 -27.53 7.21
N THR A 95 12.03 -26.93 8.36
CA THR A 95 12.02 -27.64 9.65
C THR A 95 10.65 -27.50 10.34
N ALA A 96 10.32 -28.46 11.19
CA ALA A 96 9.00 -28.61 11.82
C ALA A 96 8.52 -27.39 12.62
N THR A 97 9.42 -26.49 13.00
CA THR A 97 9.16 -25.23 13.72
C THR A 97 8.49 -24.16 12.86
N THR A 98 8.55 -24.27 11.52
CA THR A 98 7.93 -23.33 10.57
C THR A 98 6.43 -23.60 10.34
N LYS A 99 5.85 -24.60 11.02
CA LYS A 99 4.41 -24.97 10.90
C LYS A 99 3.44 -24.00 11.59
N GLN A 100 3.93 -23.05 12.39
CA GLN A 100 3.11 -22.05 13.11
C GLN A 100 3.31 -20.63 12.55
N TYR A 101 3.47 -20.49 11.24
CA TYR A 101 3.34 -19.19 10.57
C TYR A 101 2.01 -19.21 9.81
N ASN A 102 0.93 -18.85 10.50
CA ASN A 102 -0.42 -18.89 9.93
C ASN A 102 -0.63 -17.72 8.99
N GLU A 103 -1.22 -17.97 7.82
CA GLU A 103 -1.67 -16.93 6.88
C GLU A 103 -2.61 -15.92 7.56
N ASP A 104 -3.31 -16.34 8.62
CA ASP A 104 -4.14 -15.49 9.48
C ASP A 104 -3.38 -14.36 10.16
N ASP A 105 -2.08 -14.52 10.47
CA ASP A 105 -1.26 -13.45 11.03
C ASP A 105 -1.08 -12.32 10.01
N ASP A 106 -0.84 -12.66 8.74
CA ASP A 106 -0.63 -11.66 7.68
C ASP A 106 -1.95 -10.95 7.32
N ILE A 107 -3.08 -11.65 7.36
CA ILE A 107 -4.42 -11.05 7.22
C ILE A 107 -4.65 -10.02 8.33
N GLN A 108 -4.26 -10.33 9.57
CA GLN A 108 -4.47 -9.46 10.72
C GLN A 108 -3.51 -8.26 10.78
N ARG A 109 -2.34 -8.34 10.13
CA ARG A 109 -1.36 -7.25 10.07
C ARG A 109 -1.77 -6.10 9.16
N ALA A 110 -2.56 -6.36 8.12
CA ALA A 110 -3.01 -5.33 7.20
C ALA A 110 -3.82 -4.21 7.92
N PRO A 111 -4.83 -4.50 8.77
CA PRO A 111 -5.51 -3.45 9.55
C PRO A 111 -4.61 -2.61 10.46
N VAL A 112 -3.51 -3.18 10.98
CA VAL A 112 -2.52 -2.42 11.79
C VAL A 112 -1.79 -1.38 10.93
N ALA A 113 -1.53 -1.69 9.67
CA ALA A 113 -0.98 -0.73 8.72
C ALA A 113 -1.92 0.46 8.53
N LEU A 114 -3.24 0.24 8.41
CA LEU A 114 -4.22 1.33 8.32
C LEU A 114 -4.18 2.23 9.55
N ALA A 115 -4.22 1.64 10.75
CA ALA A 115 -4.15 2.41 11.99
C ALA A 115 -2.88 3.26 12.05
N THR A 116 -1.74 2.68 11.65
CA THR A 116 -0.46 3.39 11.60
C THR A 116 -0.51 4.56 10.62
N VAL A 117 -1.10 4.40 9.44
CA VAL A 117 -1.27 5.52 8.49
C VAL A 117 -2.12 6.63 9.09
N LYS A 118 -3.25 6.30 9.71
CA LYS A 118 -4.12 7.30 10.35
C LYS A 118 -3.42 8.06 11.48
N LEU A 119 -2.58 7.37 12.26
CA LEU A 119 -1.73 8.02 13.26
C LEU A 119 -0.72 8.95 12.59
N LEU A 120 -0.06 8.49 11.53
CA LEU A 120 0.94 9.27 10.80
C LEU A 120 0.37 10.55 10.19
N GLN A 121 -0.93 10.62 9.89
CA GLN A 121 -1.57 11.86 9.45
C GLN A 121 -1.66 12.94 10.53
N LYS A 122 -1.57 12.54 11.81
CA LYS A 122 -1.62 13.46 12.96
C LYS A 122 -0.22 13.88 13.44
N VAL A 123 0.82 13.46 12.72
CA VAL A 123 2.23 13.70 13.04
C VAL A 123 2.85 14.59 11.96
N PRO A 124 3.83 15.45 12.30
CA PRO A 124 4.62 16.26 11.38
C PRO A 124 5.09 15.54 10.11
N ASP A 125 5.10 16.28 9.00
CA ASP A 125 5.41 15.81 7.65
C ASP A 125 6.77 15.11 7.53
N SER A 126 7.76 15.57 8.30
CA SER A 126 9.12 15.01 8.38
C SER A 126 9.12 13.56 8.86
N ILE A 127 8.35 13.25 9.92
CA ILE A 127 8.21 11.89 10.46
C ILE A 127 7.25 11.08 9.59
N ARG A 128 6.14 11.70 9.17
CA ARG A 128 5.12 11.04 8.34
C ARG A 128 5.73 10.40 7.11
N SER A 129 6.54 11.14 6.36
CA SER A 129 7.11 10.66 5.09
C SER A 129 8.04 9.46 5.27
N GLN A 130 8.83 9.43 6.34
CA GLN A 130 9.77 8.35 6.63
C GLN A 130 9.07 7.02 6.93
N TYR A 131 8.08 7.03 7.82
CA TYR A 131 7.37 5.81 8.21
C TYR A 131 6.38 5.36 7.13
N LEU A 132 5.77 6.30 6.41
CA LEU A 132 4.75 5.99 5.42
C LEU A 132 5.30 5.20 4.24
N HIS A 133 6.52 5.48 3.80
CA HIS A 133 7.21 4.65 2.79
C HIS A 133 7.34 3.20 3.27
N GLY A 134 7.76 2.98 4.53
CA GLY A 134 7.85 1.64 5.12
C GLY A 134 6.50 0.91 5.18
N VAL A 135 5.41 1.62 5.46
CA VAL A 135 4.05 1.04 5.46
C VAL A 135 3.62 0.64 4.05
N VAL A 136 3.84 1.50 3.05
CA VAL A 136 3.54 1.20 1.64
C VAL A 136 4.31 -0.03 1.17
N LEU A 137 5.62 -0.10 1.44
CA LEU A 137 6.44 -1.27 1.13
C LEU A 137 5.87 -2.55 1.74
N LYS A 138 5.44 -2.52 3.00
CA LYS A 138 4.83 -3.70 3.62
C LYS A 138 3.53 -4.07 2.94
N LEU A 139 2.62 -3.12 2.68
CA LEU A 139 1.35 -3.41 2.01
C LEU A 139 1.59 -4.05 0.62
N CYS A 140 2.56 -3.53 -0.15
CA CYS A 140 3.01 -4.15 -1.39
C CYS A 140 3.52 -5.58 -1.17
N SER A 141 4.32 -5.83 -0.13
CA SER A 141 4.79 -7.18 0.20
C SER A 141 3.67 -8.15 0.55
N LEU A 142 2.60 -7.70 1.21
CA LEU A 142 1.43 -8.52 1.53
C LEU A 142 0.62 -8.84 0.27
N MET A 143 0.53 -7.89 -0.67
CA MET A 143 -0.10 -8.10 -1.98
C MET A 143 0.67 -9.11 -2.85
N ILE A 144 1.97 -9.34 -2.59
CA ILE A 144 2.76 -10.38 -3.27
C ILE A 144 2.50 -11.79 -2.72
N SER A 145 1.75 -11.93 -1.63
CA SER A 145 1.46 -13.23 -1.02
C SER A 145 0.75 -14.19 -2.00
N ARG A 146 1.06 -15.49 -1.90
CA ARG A 146 0.37 -16.54 -2.65
C ARG A 146 -1.08 -16.72 -2.18
N SER A 147 -1.39 -16.37 -0.93
CA SER A 147 -2.74 -16.47 -0.37
C SER A 147 -3.64 -15.34 -0.88
N MET A 148 -4.72 -15.71 -1.57
CA MET A 148 -5.70 -14.75 -2.11
C MET A 148 -6.34 -13.89 -1.01
N ASN A 149 -6.63 -14.47 0.15
CA ASN A 149 -7.24 -13.75 1.29
C ASN A 149 -6.32 -12.65 1.83
N VAL A 150 -5.02 -12.92 1.91
CA VAL A 150 -4.01 -11.93 2.29
C VAL A 150 -3.96 -10.80 1.26
N ARG A 151 -3.92 -11.13 -0.04
CA ARG A 151 -3.91 -10.14 -1.11
C ARG A 151 -5.14 -9.26 -1.10
N GLU A 152 -6.33 -9.84 -0.92
CA GLU A 152 -7.59 -9.09 -0.89
C GLU A 152 -7.67 -8.15 0.32
N THR A 153 -7.26 -8.63 1.50
CA THR A 153 -7.24 -7.80 2.72
C THR A 153 -6.22 -6.67 2.60
N ALA A 154 -5.01 -6.96 2.11
CA ALA A 154 -3.99 -5.95 1.86
C ALA A 154 -4.49 -4.90 0.86
N ARG A 155 -5.13 -5.32 -0.25
CA ARG A 155 -5.71 -4.41 -1.24
C ARG A 155 -6.78 -3.51 -0.64
N LYS A 156 -7.71 -4.06 0.16
CA LYS A 156 -8.75 -3.27 0.86
C LYS A 156 -8.12 -2.21 1.77
N VAL A 157 -7.08 -2.59 2.52
CA VAL A 157 -6.35 -1.65 3.37
C VAL A 157 -5.61 -0.59 2.54
N THR A 158 -4.94 -0.96 1.45
CA THR A 158 -4.26 -0.01 0.56
C THR A 158 -5.24 0.99 -0.04
N VAL A 159 -6.45 0.57 -0.41
CA VAL A 159 -7.52 1.48 -0.85
C VAL A 159 -7.86 2.49 0.25
N GLN A 160 -8.12 2.03 1.47
CA GLN A 160 -8.43 2.91 2.61
C GLN A 160 -7.27 3.88 2.92
N VAL A 161 -6.02 3.41 2.79
CA VAL A 161 -4.82 4.23 2.94
C VAL A 161 -4.76 5.32 1.86
N CYS A 162 -5.03 4.99 0.60
CA CYS A 162 -5.12 5.96 -0.50
C CYS A 162 -6.24 6.99 -0.26
N GLU A 163 -7.42 6.55 0.16
CA GLU A 163 -8.56 7.43 0.45
C GLU A 163 -8.24 8.40 1.59
N CYS A 164 -7.55 7.91 2.64
CA CYS A 164 -7.15 8.74 3.76
C CYS A 164 -6.10 9.79 3.36
N LEU A 165 -5.07 9.40 2.59
CA LEU A 165 -3.92 10.26 2.27
C LEU A 165 -4.14 11.17 1.06
N GLY A 166 -5.07 10.81 0.19
CA GLY A 166 -5.44 11.55 -1.01
C GLY A 166 -4.60 11.24 -2.26
N PRO A 167 -4.90 11.93 -3.38
CA PRO A 167 -4.40 11.59 -4.71
C PRO A 167 -2.88 11.63 -4.88
N ARG A 168 -2.16 12.47 -4.13
CA ARG A 168 -0.69 12.55 -4.21
C ARG A 168 0.00 11.24 -3.82
N TYR A 169 -0.59 10.47 -2.91
CA TYR A 169 -0.03 9.19 -2.49
C TYR A 169 -0.37 8.05 -3.43
N LEU A 170 -1.41 8.19 -4.25
CA LEU A 170 -1.74 7.22 -5.29
C LEU A 170 -0.56 7.04 -6.25
N SER A 171 0.09 8.13 -6.68
CA SER A 171 1.23 8.04 -7.60
C SER A 171 2.42 7.33 -6.97
N VAL A 172 2.72 7.61 -5.70
CA VAL A 172 3.77 6.94 -4.92
C VAL A 172 3.51 5.44 -4.82
N ILE A 173 2.27 5.04 -4.51
CA ILE A 173 1.89 3.63 -4.36
C ILE A 173 1.96 2.88 -5.69
N ILE A 174 1.45 3.48 -6.78
CA ILE A 174 1.50 2.86 -8.11
C ILE A 174 2.94 2.66 -8.57
N LYS A 175 3.80 3.66 -8.39
CA LYS A 175 5.23 3.56 -8.71
C LYS A 175 5.91 2.46 -7.91
N GLU A 176 5.66 2.38 -6.60
CA GLU A 176 6.23 1.35 -5.75
C GLU A 176 5.74 -0.06 -6.13
N MET A 177 4.45 -0.21 -6.42
CA MET A 177 3.89 -1.49 -6.91
C MET A 177 4.59 -1.96 -8.18
N LYS A 178 4.81 -1.06 -9.14
CA LYS A 178 5.52 -1.34 -10.41
C LYS A 178 6.96 -1.78 -10.19
N LEU A 179 7.66 -1.18 -9.22
CA LEU A 179 9.05 -1.54 -8.90
C LEU A 179 9.18 -2.93 -8.29
N ILE A 180 8.23 -3.34 -7.43
CA ILE A 180 8.34 -4.58 -6.65
C ILE A 180 7.65 -5.78 -7.33
N MET A 181 6.51 -5.57 -8.00
CA MET A 181 5.65 -6.64 -8.53
C MET A 181 5.94 -6.98 -10.01
N ASN A 182 7.17 -7.37 -10.32
CA ASN A 182 7.62 -7.54 -11.71
C ASN A 182 7.80 -8.99 -12.19
N LYS A 183 7.37 -10.01 -11.42
CA LYS A 183 7.62 -11.44 -11.76
C LYS A 183 6.35 -12.28 -11.84
N GLY A 184 6.14 -12.89 -13.01
CA GLY A 184 5.10 -13.88 -13.27
C GLY A 184 3.73 -13.44 -12.74
N PHE A 185 3.14 -14.25 -11.86
CA PHE A 185 1.80 -13.98 -11.33
C PHE A 185 1.63 -12.62 -10.62
N GLN A 186 2.72 -12.05 -10.08
CA GLN A 186 2.69 -10.76 -9.37
C GLN A 186 2.28 -9.61 -10.31
N VAL A 187 2.61 -9.71 -11.60
CA VAL A 187 2.24 -8.71 -12.59
C VAL A 187 0.71 -8.65 -12.75
N HIS A 188 0.04 -9.80 -12.78
CA HIS A 188 -1.43 -9.86 -12.80
C HIS A 188 -2.07 -9.26 -11.54
N VAL A 189 -1.45 -9.51 -10.37
CA VAL A 189 -1.89 -8.89 -9.11
C VAL A 189 -1.72 -7.38 -9.15
N MET A 190 -0.58 -6.88 -9.63
CA MET A 190 -0.30 -5.45 -9.79
C MET A 190 -1.33 -4.78 -10.69
N ILE A 191 -1.55 -5.31 -11.89
CA ILE A 191 -2.53 -4.82 -12.87
C ILE A 191 -3.92 -4.68 -12.24
N TYR A 192 -4.40 -5.76 -11.62
CA TYR A 192 -5.73 -5.76 -11.00
C TYR A 192 -5.83 -4.79 -9.82
N THR A 193 -4.78 -4.69 -9.02
CA THR A 193 -4.72 -3.82 -7.84
C THR A 193 -4.65 -2.34 -8.27
N ALA A 194 -3.85 -2.00 -9.28
CA ALA A 194 -3.76 -0.65 -9.83
C ALA A 194 -5.14 -0.16 -10.27
N HIS A 195 -5.86 -0.96 -11.05
CA HIS A 195 -7.24 -0.64 -11.44
C HIS A 195 -8.15 -0.45 -10.22
N THR A 196 -8.09 -1.35 -9.24
CA THR A 196 -8.94 -1.26 -8.03
C THR A 196 -8.69 0.02 -7.24
N LEU A 197 -7.43 0.45 -7.10
CA LEU A 197 -7.08 1.70 -6.43
C LEU A 197 -7.62 2.92 -7.18
N LEU A 198 -7.47 2.95 -8.51
CA LEU A 198 -8.00 4.03 -9.34
C LEU A 198 -9.53 4.10 -9.27
N ALA A 199 -10.19 2.95 -9.35
CA ALA A 199 -11.63 2.85 -9.29
C ALA A 199 -12.20 3.28 -7.93
N ALA A 200 -11.49 3.02 -6.83
CA ALA A 200 -11.91 3.48 -5.49
C ALA A 200 -11.76 5.00 -5.32
N MET A 201 -10.72 5.59 -5.91
CA MET A 201 -10.45 7.02 -5.80
C MET A 201 -11.31 7.90 -6.74
N ARG A 202 -12.19 7.31 -7.56
CA ARG A 202 -12.98 8.00 -8.59
C ARG A 202 -13.76 9.23 -8.10
N ASP A 203 -14.24 9.22 -6.86
CA ASP A 203 -15.10 10.28 -6.34
C ASP A 203 -14.28 11.37 -5.62
N VAL A 204 -12.98 11.13 -5.43
CA VAL A 204 -12.02 12.05 -4.79
C VAL A 204 -11.11 12.71 -5.83
N LEU A 205 -10.81 12.03 -6.94
CA LEU A 205 -9.90 12.50 -7.98
C LEU A 205 -10.44 13.71 -8.74
N LYS A 206 -9.54 14.66 -9.02
CA LYS A 206 -9.77 15.81 -9.90
C LYS A 206 -8.94 15.68 -11.18
N PRO A 207 -9.34 16.36 -12.27
CA PRO A 207 -8.52 16.43 -13.47
C PRO A 207 -7.11 16.95 -13.17
N GLY A 208 -6.09 16.21 -13.61
CA GLY A 208 -4.66 16.49 -13.37
C GLY A 208 -4.04 15.69 -12.22
N ASP A 209 -4.83 15.14 -11.29
CA ASP A 209 -4.29 14.37 -10.15
C ASP A 209 -3.58 13.07 -10.57
N MET A 210 -3.92 12.55 -11.76
CA MET A 210 -3.33 11.33 -12.32
C MET A 210 -2.08 11.56 -13.16
N ASP A 211 -1.75 12.81 -13.50
CA ASP A 211 -0.64 13.13 -14.40
C ASP A 211 0.70 12.61 -13.86
N ALA A 212 0.88 12.67 -12.53
CA ALA A 212 2.10 12.24 -11.86
C ALA A 212 2.37 10.73 -11.92
N CYS A 213 1.35 9.91 -12.18
CA CYS A 213 1.49 8.46 -12.36
C CYS A 213 1.00 7.97 -13.73
N LEU A 214 0.70 8.86 -14.66
CA LEU A 214 0.20 8.52 -15.98
C LEU A 214 1.15 7.58 -16.72
N ASP A 215 2.44 7.89 -16.74
CA ASP A 215 3.47 7.05 -17.38
C ASP A 215 3.53 5.65 -16.76
N ASP A 216 3.51 5.57 -15.42
CA ASP A 216 3.50 4.29 -14.73
C ASP A 216 2.24 3.46 -15.02
N ILE A 217 1.07 4.09 -15.10
CA ILE A 217 -0.19 3.39 -15.43
C ILE A 217 -0.19 2.97 -16.90
N LEU A 218 0.32 3.79 -17.81
CA LEU A 218 0.40 3.43 -19.22
C LEU A 218 1.34 2.25 -19.44
N ASP A 219 2.45 2.18 -18.71
CA ASP A 219 3.33 1.01 -18.74
C ASP A 219 2.62 -0.26 -18.27
N ILE A 220 1.81 -0.16 -17.21
CA ILE A 220 1.01 -1.29 -16.73
C ILE A 220 0.00 -1.74 -17.80
N ILE A 221 -0.65 -0.80 -18.49
CA ILE A 221 -1.62 -1.08 -19.56
C ILE A 221 -0.92 -1.73 -20.75
N VAL A 222 0.22 -1.18 -21.19
CA VAL A 222 0.98 -1.73 -22.31
C VAL A 222 1.48 -3.12 -21.97
N GLN A 223 1.98 -3.32 -20.76
CA GLN A 223 2.38 -4.62 -20.27
C GLN A 223 1.22 -5.62 -20.31
N GLU A 224 0.02 -5.22 -19.85
CA GLU A 224 -1.16 -6.08 -19.84
C GLU A 224 -1.64 -6.49 -21.24
N GLN A 225 -1.60 -5.57 -22.21
CA GLN A 225 -2.25 -5.77 -23.53
C GLN A 225 -1.29 -6.21 -24.65
N PHE A 226 -0.02 -5.84 -24.58
CA PHE A 226 0.91 -5.93 -25.72
C PHE A 226 2.20 -6.70 -25.42
N THR A 227 2.24 -7.44 -24.32
CA THR A 227 3.40 -8.28 -23.96
C THR A 227 2.97 -9.71 -23.69
N ALA A 228 3.93 -10.61 -23.41
CA ALA A 228 3.66 -12.01 -23.05
C ALA A 228 2.65 -12.16 -21.89
N VAL A 229 2.48 -11.15 -21.04
CA VAL A 229 1.45 -11.12 -19.98
C VAL A 229 0.04 -11.21 -20.55
N ALA A 230 -0.21 -10.68 -21.76
CA ALA A 230 -1.49 -10.81 -22.46
C ALA A 230 -1.75 -12.28 -22.83
N GLU A 231 -0.73 -12.96 -23.39
CA GLU A 231 -0.79 -14.37 -23.77
C GLU A 231 -0.96 -15.29 -22.54
N GLU A 232 -0.32 -14.96 -21.42
CA GLU A 232 -0.50 -15.66 -20.15
C GLU A 232 -1.96 -15.66 -19.67
N LYS A 233 -2.74 -14.60 -20.01
CA LYS A 233 -4.18 -14.53 -19.74
C LYS A 233 -5.02 -15.36 -20.70
N GLU A 234 -4.44 -16.10 -21.61
CA GLU A 234 -5.16 -17.10 -22.41
C GLU A 234 -4.91 -18.52 -21.87
N VAL A 235 -3.82 -18.71 -21.13
CA VAL A 235 -3.44 -20.00 -20.53
C VAL A 235 -4.33 -20.35 -19.32
N GLY A 236 -5.04 -21.48 -19.44
CA GLY A 236 -5.98 -21.94 -18.41
C GLY A 236 -5.35 -22.25 -17.05
N GLU A 237 -4.11 -22.76 -17.01
CA GLU A 237 -3.39 -23.08 -15.78
C GLU A 237 -3.06 -21.82 -14.95
N ILE A 238 -2.63 -20.74 -15.61
CA ILE A 238 -2.33 -19.44 -14.96
C ILE A 238 -3.61 -18.81 -14.40
N LYS A 239 -4.72 -18.91 -15.15
CA LYS A 239 -6.05 -18.50 -14.67
C LYS A 239 -6.48 -19.29 -13.43
N ALA A 240 -6.18 -20.58 -13.37
CA ALA A 240 -6.57 -21.42 -12.24
C ALA A 240 -5.80 -21.07 -10.96
N GLU A 241 -4.51 -20.72 -11.09
CA GLU A 241 -3.66 -20.37 -9.96
C GLU A 241 -3.93 -18.94 -9.42
N VAL A 242 -4.27 -17.99 -10.31
CA VAL A 242 -4.46 -16.58 -9.92
C VAL A 242 -5.76 -16.01 -10.45
N SER A 243 -6.69 -15.76 -9.51
CA SER A 243 -8.01 -15.18 -9.80
C SER A 243 -7.94 -13.83 -10.51
N GLU A 244 -6.90 -13.04 -10.23
CA GLU A 244 -6.66 -11.73 -10.83
C GLU A 244 -6.35 -11.81 -12.34
N ALA A 245 -5.70 -12.89 -12.80
CA ALA A 245 -5.38 -13.10 -14.22
C ALA A 245 -6.62 -13.35 -15.08
N LYS A 246 -7.75 -13.75 -14.47
CA LYS A 246 -9.03 -13.95 -15.18
C LYS A 246 -9.70 -12.64 -15.59
N LYS A 247 -9.30 -11.52 -14.99
CA LYS A 247 -9.93 -10.22 -15.21
C LYS A 247 -9.12 -9.40 -16.21
N ASN A 248 -9.81 -8.64 -17.05
CA ASN A 248 -9.22 -7.62 -17.92
C ASN A 248 -9.71 -6.23 -17.48
N PRO A 249 -9.05 -5.60 -16.49
CA PRO A 249 -9.40 -4.26 -16.04
C PRO A 249 -9.05 -3.12 -17.02
N THR A 250 -8.21 -3.36 -18.04
CA THR A 250 -7.67 -2.29 -18.90
C THR A 250 -8.75 -1.32 -19.42
N PRO A 251 -9.89 -1.77 -19.97
CA PRO A 251 -10.90 -0.84 -20.50
C PRO A 251 -11.43 0.13 -19.44
N GLY A 252 -11.65 -0.37 -18.21
CA GLY A 252 -12.06 0.46 -17.09
C GLY A 252 -10.96 1.41 -16.62
N THR A 253 -9.70 0.97 -16.64
CA THR A 253 -8.55 1.82 -16.32
C THR A 253 -8.39 2.96 -17.34
N LEU A 254 -8.52 2.67 -18.64
CA LEU A 254 -8.47 3.67 -19.70
C LEU A 254 -9.59 4.72 -19.58
N LEU A 255 -10.79 4.29 -19.20
CA LEU A 255 -11.91 5.20 -18.95
C LEU A 255 -11.60 6.17 -17.79
N LEU A 256 -10.98 5.67 -16.72
CA LEU A 256 -10.57 6.51 -15.58
C LEU A 256 -9.47 7.50 -15.99
N LEU A 257 -8.47 7.05 -16.76
CA LEU A 257 -7.43 7.93 -17.29
C LEU A 257 -8.04 9.05 -18.14
N GLY A 258 -8.89 8.70 -19.10
CA GLY A 258 -9.55 9.69 -19.97
C GLY A 258 -10.38 10.73 -19.21
N ARG A 259 -10.84 10.42 -17.99
CA ARG A 259 -11.63 11.32 -17.15
C ARG A 259 -10.79 12.24 -16.26
N PHE A 260 -9.66 11.77 -15.74
CA PHE A 260 -8.90 12.46 -14.69
C PHE A 260 -7.50 12.91 -15.09
N VAL A 261 -7.02 12.57 -16.29
CA VAL A 261 -5.79 13.12 -16.86
C VAL A 261 -6.04 14.54 -17.36
N SER A 262 -5.04 15.42 -17.24
CA SER A 262 -5.16 16.79 -17.75
C SER A 262 -5.21 16.81 -19.29
N PRO A 263 -5.88 17.81 -19.90
CA PRO A 263 -5.90 17.96 -21.36
C PRO A 263 -4.49 18.04 -21.99
N SER A 264 -3.52 18.63 -21.29
CA SER A 264 -2.12 18.71 -21.71
C SER A 264 -1.43 17.36 -21.80
N ALA A 265 -1.84 16.39 -20.98
CA ALA A 265 -1.25 15.06 -20.93
C ALA A 265 -1.90 14.07 -21.91
N VAL A 266 -2.99 14.44 -22.59
CA VAL A 266 -3.65 13.60 -23.60
C VAL A 266 -2.72 13.30 -24.78
N GLY A 267 -1.92 14.26 -25.21
CA GLY A 267 -0.94 14.05 -26.28
C GLY A 267 0.09 12.97 -25.91
N PHE A 268 0.59 13.01 -24.66
CA PHE A 268 1.49 12.00 -24.13
C PHE A 268 0.83 10.61 -24.07
N PHE A 269 -0.41 10.55 -23.59
CA PHE A 269 -1.23 9.35 -23.54
C PHE A 269 -1.38 8.69 -24.92
N LEU A 270 -1.74 9.46 -25.95
CA LEU A 270 -1.90 8.93 -27.31
C LEU A 270 -0.57 8.51 -27.92
N ASN A 271 0.48 9.28 -27.70
CA ASN A 271 1.81 8.98 -28.22
C ASN A 271 2.34 7.62 -27.73
N ARG A 272 1.99 7.21 -26.50
CA ARG A 272 2.38 5.89 -25.99
C ARG A 272 1.83 4.74 -26.83
N PHE A 273 0.58 4.84 -27.29
CA PHE A 273 -0.03 3.82 -28.15
C PHE A 273 0.51 3.89 -29.58
N MET A 274 0.81 5.09 -30.10
CA MET A 274 1.48 5.23 -31.40
C MET A 274 2.82 4.50 -31.43
N LEU A 275 3.64 4.65 -30.40
CA LEU A 275 4.92 3.95 -30.28
C LEU A 275 4.75 2.42 -30.24
N VAL A 276 3.71 1.92 -29.58
CA VAL A 276 3.41 0.48 -29.58
C VAL A 276 3.10 0.01 -30.99
N LEU A 277 2.22 0.72 -31.70
CA LEU A 277 1.86 0.39 -33.08
C LEU A 277 3.08 0.41 -34.01
N GLU A 278 3.89 1.46 -33.95
CA GLU A 278 5.12 1.56 -34.76
C GLU A 278 6.04 0.37 -34.51
N ASN A 279 6.29 -0.01 -33.25
CA ASN A 279 7.11 -1.18 -32.92
C ASN A 279 6.53 -2.49 -33.49
N PHE A 280 5.21 -2.67 -33.47
CA PHE A 280 4.57 -3.82 -34.10
C PHE A 280 4.73 -3.81 -35.63
N TYR A 281 4.57 -2.65 -36.28
CA TYR A 281 4.77 -2.50 -37.72
C TYR A 281 6.22 -2.82 -38.13
N PHE A 282 7.20 -2.29 -37.41
CA PHE A 282 8.62 -2.57 -37.68
C PHE A 282 9.00 -4.02 -37.42
N TYR A 283 8.43 -4.67 -36.39
CA TYR A 283 8.66 -6.09 -36.16
C TYR A 283 8.15 -6.91 -37.34
N ASN A 284 6.91 -6.69 -37.79
CA ASN A 284 6.30 -7.46 -38.87
C ASN A 284 6.97 -7.22 -40.25
N HIS A 285 7.40 -6.01 -40.57
CA HIS A 285 8.10 -5.73 -41.83
C HIS A 285 9.53 -6.32 -41.90
N ASN A 286 10.24 -6.49 -40.77
CA ASN A 286 11.56 -7.12 -40.80
C ASN A 286 11.50 -8.64 -41.00
N TYR A 287 10.37 -9.29 -40.71
CA TYR A 287 10.15 -10.72 -40.98
C TYR A 287 9.65 -11.01 -42.41
N GLU A 288 9.14 -10.01 -43.15
CA GLU A 288 8.77 -10.19 -44.57
C GLU A 288 9.97 -10.13 -45.53
N TYR A 289 11.16 -9.76 -45.05
CA TYR A 289 12.39 -9.66 -45.84
C TYR A 289 13.54 -10.55 -45.36
N SER A 290 13.28 -11.51 -44.47
CA SER A 290 14.24 -12.54 -44.01
C SER A 290 13.78 -13.93 -44.43
#